data_AF-A0A377ZTN8-F1
#
_entry.id   AF-A0A377ZTN8-F1
#
_cell.length_a   1.000
_cell.length_b   1.000
_cell.length_c   1.000
_cell.angle_alpha   90.00
_cell.angle_beta   90.00
_cell.angle_gamma   90.00
#
_symmetry.space_group_name_H-M   'P 1'
#
loop_
_entity.id
_entity.type
_entity.pdbx_description
1 polymer ?
#
loop_
_entity_poly.entity_id
_entity_poly.type
_entity_poly.pdbx_seq_one_letter_code
_entity_poly.pdbx_strand_id
1 'polypeptide(L)'
;MQHALDYLFADGALREGTLVAINAEKMLAVEDNPEVRALIEAAEFKYADGISVVRSLRKKYPQAQVSRVAGADLWEALMQRAGAEGTPVFFGWW
;
A
#
# COMPACT_ATOMS: atom_id res chain seq x y z
N MET A 1 7.11 -7.59 4.73
CA MET A 1 7.67 -6.85 3.59
C MET A 1 7.79 -7.75 2.35
N GLN A 2 8.55 -8.85 2.39
CA GLN A 2 8.72 -9.77 1.26
C GLN A 2 7.41 -10.18 0.57
N HIS A 3 6.40 -10.64 1.33
CA HIS A 3 5.09 -11.01 0.78
C HIS A 3 4.42 -9.87 -0.03
N ALA A 4 4.57 -8.60 0.38
CA ALA A 4 3.98 -7.48 -0.35
C ALA A 4 4.66 -7.29 -1.72
N LEU A 5 5.98 -7.43 -1.77
CA LEU A 5 6.75 -7.38 -3.02
C LEU A 5 6.42 -8.57 -3.90
N ASP A 6 6.45 -9.80 -3.36
CA ASP A 6 6.14 -11.01 -4.13
C ASP A 6 4.73 -10.95 -4.75
N TYR A 7 3.77 -10.38 -4.03
CA TYR A 7 2.42 -10.18 -4.52
C TYR A 7 2.35 -9.14 -5.66
N LEU A 8 3.08 -8.03 -5.53
CA LEU A 8 3.15 -7.00 -6.57
C LEU A 8 3.91 -7.48 -7.82
N PHE A 9 4.84 -8.41 -7.67
CA PHE A 9 5.68 -8.95 -8.76
C PHE A 9 5.32 -10.39 -9.13
N ALA A 10 4.05 -10.77 -8.97
CA ALA A 10 3.59 -12.13 -9.27
C ALA A 10 3.95 -12.52 -10.72
N ASP A 11 4.49 -13.73 -10.89
CA ASP A 11 4.84 -14.31 -12.20
C ASP A 11 5.90 -13.53 -13.00
N GLY A 12 6.74 -12.75 -12.31
CA GLY A 12 7.85 -12.00 -12.92
C GLY A 12 7.41 -10.70 -13.62
N ALA A 13 6.12 -10.37 -13.55
CA ALA A 13 5.59 -9.10 -14.05
C ALA A 13 5.14 -8.23 -12.88
N LEU A 14 5.42 -6.92 -12.97
CA LEU A 14 4.85 -5.96 -12.03
C LEU A 14 3.34 -5.83 -12.31
N ARG A 15 2.53 -6.03 -11.27
CA ARG A 15 1.09 -5.75 -11.34
C ARG A 15 0.88 -4.24 -11.45
N GLU A 16 0.13 -3.84 -12.47
CA GLU A 16 -0.28 -2.46 -12.69
C GLU A 16 -1.44 -2.09 -11.76
N GLY A 17 -1.44 -0.84 -11.29
CA GLY A 17 -2.51 -0.31 -10.45
C GLY A 17 -2.03 0.74 -9.45
N THR A 18 -2.97 1.25 -8.68
CA THR A 18 -2.76 2.27 -7.66
C THR A 18 -2.57 1.59 -6.30
N LEU A 19 -1.43 1.88 -5.67
CA LEU A 19 -1.15 1.47 -4.31
C LEU A 19 -1.50 2.60 -3.34
N VAL A 20 -2.29 2.29 -2.31
CA VAL A 20 -2.64 3.25 -1.25
C VAL A 20 -2.21 2.72 0.11
N ALA A 21 -1.34 3.49 0.76
CA ALA A 21 -0.93 3.31 2.15
C ALA A 21 -2.06 3.73 3.12
N ILE A 22 -2.73 2.78 3.75
CA ILE A 22 -3.82 3.05 4.70
C ILE A 22 -3.24 3.26 6.09
N ASN A 23 -3.25 4.51 6.56
CA ASN A 23 -2.87 4.92 7.91
C ASN A 23 -4.07 5.52 8.67
N ALA A 24 -3.89 5.85 9.95
CA ALA A 24 -4.98 6.36 10.79
C ALA A 24 -5.57 7.68 10.26
N GLU A 25 -4.72 8.57 9.74
CA GLU A 25 -5.15 9.84 9.17
C GLU A 25 -6.07 9.66 7.97
N LYS A 26 -5.73 8.75 7.04
CA LYS A 26 -6.61 8.44 5.90
C LYS A 26 -7.93 7.82 6.33
N MET A 27 -7.95 7.02 7.39
CA MET A 27 -9.21 6.47 7.92
C MET A 27 -10.14 7.58 8.41
N LEU A 28 -9.60 8.61 9.07
CA LEU A 28 -10.39 9.78 9.48
C LEU A 28 -10.86 10.58 8.26
N ALA A 29 -9.97 10.83 7.29
CA ALA A 29 -10.32 11.57 6.08
C ALA A 29 -11.42 10.90 5.24
N VAL A 30 -11.51 9.56 5.24
CA VAL A 30 -12.58 8.80 4.56
C VAL A 30 -13.94 8.97 5.22
N GLU A 31 -13.99 9.24 6.53
CA GLU A 31 -15.23 9.53 7.25
C GLU A 31 -15.77 10.90 6.87
N ASP A 32 -14.88 11.88 6.68
CA ASP A 32 -15.25 13.28 6.47
C ASP A 32 -15.32 13.72 4.99
N ASN A 33 -14.66 13.02 4.08
CA ASN A 33 -14.56 13.42 2.67
C ASN A 33 -14.97 12.29 1.69
N PRO A 34 -16.11 12.44 0.96
CA PRO A 34 -16.59 11.42 0.02
C PRO A 34 -15.69 11.24 -1.21
N GLU A 35 -14.95 12.26 -1.64
CA GLU A 35 -14.01 12.15 -2.76
C GLU A 35 -12.79 11.31 -2.37
N VAL A 36 -12.24 11.56 -1.17
CA VAL A 36 -11.14 10.76 -0.61
C VAL A 36 -11.57 9.30 -0.42
N ARG A 37 -12.80 9.08 0.04
CA ARG A 37 -13.39 7.74 0.11
C ARG A 37 -13.43 7.06 -1.25
N ALA A 38 -13.95 7.74 -2.27
CA ALA A 38 -14.05 7.17 -3.62
C ALA A 38 -12.66 6.82 -4.18
N LEU A 39 -11.65 7.68 -4.00
CA LEU A 39 -10.27 7.41 -4.41
C LEU A 39 -9.67 6.19 -3.71
N ILE A 40 -9.89 6.06 -2.39
CA ILE A 40 -9.41 4.92 -1.63
C ILE A 40 -10.13 3.65 -2.06
N GLU A 41 -11.45 3.68 -2.21
CA GLU A 41 -12.25 2.54 -2.67
C GLU A 41 -11.81 2.06 -4.06
N ALA A 42 -11.54 2.98 -4.98
CA ALA A 42 -11.09 2.69 -6.34
C ALA A 42 -9.67 2.10 -6.42
N ALA A 43 -8.80 2.31 -5.41
CA ALA A 43 -7.43 1.82 -5.46
C ALA A 43 -7.34 0.28 -5.51
N GLU A 44 -6.59 -0.24 -6.48
CA GLU A 44 -6.40 -1.67 -6.72
C GLU A 44 -5.74 -2.37 -5.51
N PHE A 45 -4.77 -1.70 -4.88
CA PHE A 45 -4.00 -2.27 -3.79
C PHE A 45 -4.02 -1.36 -2.57
N LYS A 46 -4.61 -1.86 -1.48
CA LYS A 46 -4.66 -1.19 -0.18
C LYS A 46 -3.79 -1.96 0.80
N TYR A 47 -2.81 -1.31 1.43
CA TYR A 47 -1.97 -1.94 2.43
C TYR A 47 -1.97 -1.18 3.75
N ALA A 48 -1.85 -1.91 4.86
CA ALA A 48 -1.87 -1.32 6.18
C ALA A 48 -0.52 -0.68 6.50
N ASP A 49 -0.52 0.65 6.56
CA ASP A 49 0.61 1.46 7.01
C ASP A 49 0.33 2.06 8.39
N GLY A 50 1.27 1.86 9.31
CA GLY A 50 1.12 2.24 10.71
C GLY A 50 0.53 1.15 11.60
N ILE A 51 0.99 1.14 12.85
CA ILE A 51 0.67 0.07 13.81
C ILE A 51 -0.78 0.13 14.32
N SER A 52 -1.38 1.32 14.36
CA SER A 52 -2.77 1.52 14.82
C SER A 52 -3.76 0.82 13.89
N VAL A 53 -3.60 0.96 12.57
CA VAL A 53 -4.46 0.29 11.57
C VAL A 53 -4.36 -1.22 11.68
N VAL A 54 -3.14 -1.76 11.79
CA VAL A 54 -2.93 -3.21 11.97
C VAL A 54 -3.59 -3.73 13.24
N ARG A 55 -3.44 -3.00 14.36
CA ARG A 55 -4.08 -3.37 15.64
C ARG A 55 -5.61 -3.35 15.52
N SER A 56 -6.17 -2.33 14.89
CA SER A 56 -7.62 -2.23 14.68
C SER A 56 -8.16 -3.36 13.80
N LEU A 57 -7.46 -3.70 12.71
CA LEU A 57 -7.83 -4.82 11.84
C LEU A 57 -7.80 -6.15 12.58
N ARG A 58 -6.75 -6.43 13.35
CA ARG A 58 -6.66 -7.66 14.16
C ARG A 58 -7.72 -7.72 15.26
N LYS A 59 -8.08 -6.57 15.84
CA LYS A 59 -9.17 -6.50 16.84
C LYS A 59 -10.54 -6.78 16.22
N LYS A 60 -10.81 -6.21 15.03
CA LYS A 60 -12.09 -6.37 14.32
C LYS A 60 -12.21 -7.74 13.63
N TYR A 61 -11.11 -8.27 13.14
CA TYR A 61 -11.02 -9.54 12.42
C TYR A 61 -9.84 -10.36 12.98
N PRO A 62 -10.02 -11.10 14.08
CA PRO A 62 -8.95 -11.85 14.75
C PRO A 62 -8.23 -12.87 13.85
N GLN A 63 -8.95 -13.43 12.88
CA GLN A 63 -8.44 -14.38 11.89
C GLN A 63 -7.64 -13.73 10.75
N ALA A 64 -7.67 -12.40 10.62
CA ALA A 64 -7.02 -11.70 9.52
C ALA A 64 -5.50 -11.70 9.71
N GLN A 65 -4.78 -12.27 8.75
CA GLN A 65 -3.32 -12.26 8.72
C GLN A 65 -2.80 -10.95 8.12
N VAL A 66 -2.89 -9.87 8.90
CA VAL A 66 -2.42 -8.54 8.48
C VAL A 66 -1.06 -8.24 9.10
N SER A 67 -0.11 -7.85 8.25
CA SER A 67 1.19 -7.32 8.64
C SER A 67 1.31 -5.85 8.25
N ARG A 68 2.05 -5.08 9.05
CA ARG A 68 2.37 -3.69 8.70
C ARG A 68 3.29 -3.70 7.47
N VAL A 69 3.00 -2.83 6.50
CA VAL A 69 3.87 -2.52 5.38
C VAL A 69 4.11 -1.01 5.45
N ALA A 70 5.30 -0.59 5.85
CA ALA A 70 5.63 0.83 5.89
C ALA A 70 5.76 1.35 4.45
N GLY A 71 5.14 2.49 4.16
CA GLY A 71 5.15 3.05 2.81
C GLY A 71 6.56 3.39 2.32
N ALA A 72 7.42 3.94 3.19
CA ALA A 72 8.80 4.27 2.84
C ALA A 72 9.62 3.02 2.47
N ASP A 73 9.57 1.97 3.30
CA ASP A 73 10.28 0.71 3.04
C ASP A 73 9.80 0.03 1.75
N LEU A 74 8.48 0.05 1.49
CA LEU A 74 7.93 -0.50 0.26
C LEU A 74 8.39 0.28 -0.97
N TRP A 75 8.35 1.62 -0.88
CA TRP A 75 8.84 2.51 -1.93
C TRP A 75 10.33 2.26 -2.23
N GLU A 76 11.17 2.19 -1.19
CA GLU A 76 12.60 1.94 -1.34
C GLU A 76 12.85 0.60 -2.05
N ALA A 77 12.18 -0.47 -1.63
CA ALA A 77 12.33 -1.78 -2.26
C ALA A 77 11.86 -1.79 -3.73
N LEU A 78 10.79 -1.07 -4.06
CA LEU A 78 10.33 -0.90 -5.44
C LEU A 78 11.37 -0.15 -6.29
N MET A 79 11.96 0.93 -5.75
CA MET A 79 12.99 1.70 -6.45
C MET A 79 14.29 0.92 -6.64
N GLN A 80 14.74 0.19 -5.61
CA GLN A 80 15.92 -0.67 -5.71
C GLN A 80 15.77 -1.69 -6.84
N ARG A 81 14.58 -2.32 -6.94
CA ARG A 81 14.29 -3.27 -8.00
C ARG A 81 14.16 -2.60 -9.36
N ALA A 82 13.47 -1.47 -9.46
CA ALA A 82 13.36 -0.71 -10.71
C ALA A 82 14.76 -0.33 -11.25
N GLY A 83 15.68 0.07 -10.37
CA GLY A 83 17.07 0.32 -10.74
C GLY A 83 17.82 -0.94 -11.21
N ALA A 84 17.55 -2.10 -10.62
CA ALA A 84 18.16 -3.38 -11.02
C ALA A 84 17.63 -3.91 -12.36
N GLU A 85 16.34 -3.73 -12.64
CA GLU A 85 15.67 -4.22 -13.85
C GLU A 85 15.65 -3.19 -15.00
N GLY A 86 16.07 -1.95 -14.72
CA GLY A 86 16.00 -0.86 -15.70
C GLY A 86 14.58 -0.36 -15.97
N THR A 87 13.64 -0.62 -15.05
CA THR A 87 12.25 -0.18 -15.15
C THR A 87 12.17 1.34 -15.06
N PRO A 88 11.61 2.05 -16.05
CA PRO A 88 11.47 3.50 -16.00
C PRO A 88 10.59 3.94 -14.83
N VAL A 89 11.07 4.93 -14.07
CA VAL A 89 10.33 5.53 -12.96
C VAL A 89 10.10 7.00 -13.26
N PHE A 90 8.86 7.45 -13.08
CA PHE A 90 8.50 8.86 -13.10
C PHE A 90 8.20 9.33 -11.68
N PHE A 91 8.81 10.45 -11.29
CA PHE A 91 8.48 11.14 -10.05
C PHE A 91 7.46 12.24 -10.36
N GLY A 92 6.26 12.08 -9.83
CA GLY A 92 5.28 13.16 -9.80
C GLY A 92 5.80 14.29 -8.92
N TRP A 93 6.20 15.39 -9.53
CA TRP A 93 6.34 16.66 -8.82
C TRP A 93 4.95 17.28 -8.78
N TRP A 94 4.46 17.56 -7.57
CA TRP A 94 3.24 18.35 -7.36
C TRP A 94 3.38 19.74 -7.98
#